data_AF-A0A2D8ZQU2-F1
#
_entry.id   AF-A0A2D8ZQU2-F1
#
_cell.length_a   1.000
_cell.length_b   1.000
_cell.length_c   1.000
_cell.angle_alpha   90.00
_cell.angle_beta   90.00
_cell.angle_gamma   90.00
#
_symmetry.space_group_name_H-M   'P 1'
#
loop_
_entity.id
_entity.type
_entity.pdbx_description
1 polymer ?
#
loop_
_entity_poly.entity_id
_entity_poly.type
_entity_poly.pdbx_seq_one_letter_code
_entity_poly.pdbx_strand_id
1 'polypeptide(L)'
;MILRRLTKHVKDQNWFAVALDFLIVVVGVFIGIQVANWNDARADRGQAADLMTRIVSEATTARSEMSRYIEVHQGISDDAARFALALRDKDSCMAMGNELTILIISIADFPPPRFSLANAEQALNTGSLSLIRSTSIRANIQTMADEMGFVDRQWQRYIRVKQDANREAQRVAGVSLTGRSEIVVVPMGGYDPDSYELLTPGKICGNTEIIGLAANVAVLQAIYVDYLAQVESALDDYLATLSEETST
;
A
#
# COMPACT_ATOMS: atom_id res chain seq x y z
N MET A 1 -43.97 -33.16 74.52
CA MET A 1 -44.59 -32.26 73.50
C MET A 1 -43.80 -30.95 73.33
N ILE A 2 -42.52 -31.04 72.96
CA ILE A 2 -41.68 -29.87 72.60
C ILE A 2 -41.36 -29.86 71.09
N LEU A 3 -41.39 -31.03 70.45
CA LEU A 3 -41.09 -31.21 69.01
C LEU A 3 -42.20 -30.74 68.06
N ARG A 4 -43.40 -30.40 68.57
CA ARG A 4 -44.54 -29.95 67.74
C ARG A 4 -44.64 -28.42 67.63
N ARG A 5 -43.85 -27.66 68.41
CA ARG A 5 -43.85 -26.19 68.36
C ARG A 5 -42.73 -25.60 67.49
N LEU A 6 -41.65 -26.35 67.23
CA LEU A 6 -40.56 -25.89 66.35
C LEU A 6 -40.92 -25.95 64.86
N THR A 7 -41.72 -26.95 64.45
CA THR A 7 -42.15 -27.14 63.06
C THR A 7 -43.29 -26.20 62.64
N LYS A 8 -43.91 -25.48 63.58
CA LYS A 8 -45.00 -24.55 63.28
C LYS A 8 -44.52 -23.12 62.99
N HIS A 9 -43.30 -22.76 63.41
CA HIS A 9 -42.69 -21.45 63.12
C HIS A 9 -41.82 -21.43 61.85
N VAL A 10 -41.47 -22.60 61.29
CA VAL A 10 -40.76 -22.70 60.00
C VAL A 10 -41.72 -22.57 58.80
N LYS A 11 -43.03 -22.68 59.04
CA LYS A 11 -44.04 -22.84 57.99
C LYS A 11 -44.81 -21.57 57.62
N ASP A 12 -44.76 -20.52 58.43
CA ASP A 12 -45.71 -19.40 58.28
C ASP A 12 -45.14 -18.03 57.96
N GLN A 13 -43.84 -17.72 58.07
CA GLN A 13 -43.42 -16.34 57.77
C GLN A 13 -42.08 -16.25 57.03
N ASN A 14 -42.16 -15.56 55.89
CA ASN A 14 -41.08 -14.98 55.10
C ASN A 14 -40.34 -15.85 54.08
N TRP A 15 -40.79 -17.07 53.73
CA TRP A 15 -40.26 -17.74 52.52
C TRP A 15 -40.52 -16.92 51.24
N PHE A 16 -41.66 -16.23 51.17
CA PHE A 16 -41.93 -15.25 50.10
C PHE A 16 -40.94 -14.07 50.14
N ALA A 17 -40.59 -13.56 51.32
CA ALA A 17 -39.62 -12.49 51.47
C ALA A 17 -38.21 -12.94 51.07
N VAL A 18 -37.78 -14.15 51.46
CA VAL A 18 -36.50 -14.74 51.04
C VAL A 18 -36.45 -14.95 49.52
N ALA A 19 -37.56 -15.41 48.91
CA ALA A 19 -37.64 -15.54 47.46
C ALA A 19 -37.59 -14.19 46.75
N LEU A 20 -38.23 -13.16 47.31
CA LEU A 20 -38.19 -11.80 46.79
C LEU A 20 -36.78 -11.20 46.91
N ASP A 21 -36.11 -11.36 48.05
CA ASP A 21 -34.73 -10.91 48.27
C ASP A 21 -33.76 -11.59 47.28
N PHE A 22 -33.91 -12.91 47.08
CA PHE A 22 -33.13 -13.64 46.09
C PHE A 22 -33.39 -13.14 44.66
N LEU A 23 -34.66 -12.92 44.30
CA LEU A 23 -35.03 -12.37 42.98
C LEU A 23 -34.42 -10.99 42.76
N ILE A 24 -34.46 -10.10 43.75
CA ILE A 24 -33.86 -8.77 43.67
C ILE A 24 -32.34 -8.87 43.45
N VAL A 25 -31.64 -9.75 44.16
CA VAL A 25 -30.20 -9.96 43.96
C VAL A 25 -29.90 -10.47 42.56
N VAL A 26 -30.62 -11.48 42.08
CA VAL A 26 -30.44 -12.05 40.72
C VAL A 26 -30.72 -11.00 39.65
N VAL A 27 -31.80 -10.24 39.78
CA VAL A 27 -32.15 -9.14 38.86
C VAL A 27 -31.10 -8.03 38.94
N GLY A 28 -30.59 -7.71 40.13
CA GLY A 28 -29.52 -6.73 40.32
C GLY A 28 -28.22 -7.11 39.60
N VAL A 29 -27.78 -8.37 39.76
CA VAL A 29 -26.60 -8.90 39.03
C VAL A 29 -26.87 -8.92 37.52
N PHE A 30 -28.07 -9.34 37.10
CA PHE A 30 -28.46 -9.36 35.70
C PHE A 30 -28.40 -7.96 35.07
N ILE A 31 -29.00 -6.95 35.70
CA ILE A 31 -28.94 -5.56 35.24
C ILE A 31 -27.51 -5.04 35.23
N GLY A 32 -26.71 -5.36 36.26
CA GLY A 32 -25.30 -4.98 36.33
C GLY A 32 -24.50 -5.47 35.11
N ILE A 33 -24.66 -6.75 34.75
CA ILE A 33 -24.03 -7.34 33.57
C ILE A 33 -24.56 -6.69 32.28
N GLN A 34 -25.87 -6.45 32.20
CA GLN A 34 -26.47 -5.82 31.02
C GLN A 34 -25.96 -4.38 30.79
N VAL A 35 -25.81 -3.59 31.85
CA VAL A 35 -25.27 -2.23 31.76
C VAL A 35 -23.78 -2.26 31.39
N ALA A 36 -23.00 -3.18 31.95
CA ALA A 36 -21.60 -3.38 31.58
C ALA A 36 -21.45 -3.74 30.10
N ASN A 37 -22.19 -4.76 29.62
CA ASN A 37 -22.19 -5.17 28.22
C ASN A 37 -22.63 -4.04 27.28
N TRP A 38 -23.59 -3.20 27.70
CA TRP A 38 -24.02 -2.05 26.91
C TRP A 38 -22.93 -0.97 26.82
N ASN A 39 -22.23 -0.71 27.93
CA ASN A 39 -21.10 0.23 27.95
C ASN A 39 -19.95 -0.25 27.05
N ASP A 40 -19.59 -1.54 27.12
CA ASP A 40 -18.55 -2.14 26.29
C ASP A 40 -18.94 -2.09 24.80
N ALA A 41 -20.18 -2.49 24.47
CA ALA A 41 -20.68 -2.40 23.10
C ALA A 41 -20.76 -0.95 22.56
N ARG A 42 -20.89 0.05 23.44
CA ARG A 42 -20.83 1.48 23.06
C ARG A 42 -19.38 1.90 22.81
N ALA A 43 -18.44 1.48 23.64
CA ALA A 43 -17.02 1.74 23.47
C ALA A 43 -16.49 1.11 22.16
N ASP A 44 -16.86 -0.13 21.87
CA ASP A 44 -16.48 -0.84 20.64
C ASP A 44 -16.98 -0.12 19.39
N ARG A 45 -18.21 0.40 19.40
CA ARG A 45 -18.74 1.22 18.29
C ARG A 45 -17.93 2.50 18.09
N GLY A 46 -17.50 3.14 19.18
CA GLY A 46 -16.64 4.32 19.12
C GLY A 46 -15.29 4.01 18.48
N GLN A 47 -14.66 2.89 18.89
CA GLN A 47 -13.40 2.43 18.31
C GLN A 47 -13.53 2.04 16.84
N ALA A 48 -14.62 1.35 16.48
CA ALA A 48 -14.91 0.99 15.09
C ALA A 48 -15.07 2.24 14.21
N ALA A 49 -15.78 3.27 14.68
CA ALA A 49 -15.96 4.51 13.94
C ALA A 49 -14.65 5.31 13.76
N ASP A 50 -13.82 5.39 14.80
CA ASP A 50 -12.48 6.00 14.71
C ASP A 50 -11.59 5.24 13.73
N LEU A 51 -11.56 3.91 13.82
CA LEU A 51 -10.80 3.07 12.89
C LEU A 51 -11.25 3.29 11.44
N MET A 52 -12.56 3.26 11.17
CA MET A 52 -13.10 3.50 9.83
C MET A 52 -12.74 4.88 9.29
N THR A 53 -12.79 5.92 10.13
CA THR A 53 -12.41 7.29 9.75
C THR A 53 -10.95 7.34 9.30
N ARG A 54 -10.05 6.68 10.03
CA ARG A 54 -8.63 6.62 9.69
C ARG A 54 -8.39 5.84 8.40
N ILE A 55 -9.08 4.72 8.21
CA ILE A 55 -9.00 3.88 7.01
C ILE A 55 -9.48 4.64 5.75
N VAL A 56 -10.57 5.40 5.85
CA VAL A 56 -11.05 6.23 4.74
C VAL A 56 -10.04 7.34 4.42
N SER A 57 -9.52 8.01 5.44
CA SER A 57 -8.55 9.09 5.29
C SER A 57 -7.23 8.61 4.65
N GLU A 58 -6.71 7.45 5.06
CA GLU A 58 -5.49 6.90 4.47
C GLU A 58 -5.72 6.45 3.04
N ALA A 59 -6.87 5.82 2.74
CA ALA A 59 -7.18 5.34 1.40
C ALA A 59 -7.30 6.50 0.40
N THR A 60 -7.89 7.61 0.83
CA THR A 60 -8.00 8.84 0.03
C THR A 60 -6.61 9.43 -0.27
N THR A 61 -5.71 9.40 0.72
CA THR A 61 -4.34 9.87 0.57
C THR A 61 -3.56 8.96 -0.38
N ALA A 62 -3.61 7.65 -0.14
CA ALA A 62 -2.98 6.63 -0.96
C ALA A 62 -3.43 6.72 -2.42
N ARG A 63 -4.71 7.03 -2.67
CA ARG A 63 -5.24 7.22 -4.03
C ARG A 63 -4.58 8.37 -4.77
N SER A 64 -4.48 9.54 -4.13
CA SER A 64 -3.78 10.70 -4.70
C SER A 64 -2.29 10.44 -4.94
N GLU A 65 -1.65 9.73 -4.02
CA GLU A 65 -0.24 9.37 -4.13
C GLU A 65 0.02 8.34 -5.24
N MET A 66 -0.86 7.36 -5.39
CA MET A 66 -0.79 6.34 -6.42
C MET A 66 -0.92 6.94 -7.82
N SER A 67 -1.84 7.89 -8.04
CA SER A 67 -1.98 8.57 -9.35
C SER A 67 -0.70 9.29 -9.77
N ARG A 68 -0.13 10.07 -8.86
CA ARG A 68 1.13 10.77 -9.12
C ARG A 68 2.27 9.80 -9.38
N TYR A 69 2.27 8.66 -8.69
CA TYR A 69 3.25 7.61 -8.90
C TYR A 69 3.10 6.95 -10.28
N ILE A 70 1.87 6.70 -10.73
CA ILE A 70 1.58 6.22 -12.08
C ILE A 70 2.09 7.20 -13.13
N GLU A 71 1.82 8.50 -13.00
CA GLU A 71 2.30 9.54 -13.92
C GLU A 71 3.84 9.54 -14.05
N VAL A 72 4.55 9.43 -12.93
CA VAL A 72 6.02 9.33 -12.92
C VAL A 72 6.48 8.06 -13.65
N HIS A 73 5.84 6.92 -13.37
CA HIS A 73 6.21 5.66 -14.00
C HIS A 73 5.86 5.58 -15.50
N GLN A 74 4.84 6.33 -15.95
CA GLN A 74 4.53 6.50 -17.37
C GLN A 74 5.65 7.26 -18.09
N GLY A 75 6.13 8.39 -17.55
CA GLY A 75 7.26 9.12 -18.13
C GLY A 75 8.52 8.26 -18.24
N ILE A 76 8.83 7.48 -17.19
CA ILE A 76 9.95 6.52 -17.21
C ILE A 76 9.73 5.42 -18.27
N SER A 77 8.49 5.00 -18.50
CA SER A 77 8.14 4.02 -19.54
C SER A 77 8.39 4.56 -20.94
N ASP A 78 8.00 5.82 -21.18
CA ASP A 78 8.19 6.49 -22.45
C ASP A 78 9.68 6.70 -22.75
N ASP A 79 10.46 7.11 -21.75
CA ASP A 79 11.92 7.25 -21.88
C ASP A 79 12.60 5.91 -22.16
N ALA A 80 12.20 4.83 -21.47
CA ALA A 80 12.74 3.50 -21.73
C ALA A 80 12.43 3.01 -23.15
N ALA A 81 11.20 3.25 -23.64
CA ALA A 81 10.80 2.90 -25.01
C ALA A 81 11.58 3.73 -26.05
N ARG A 82 11.71 5.04 -25.82
CA ARG A 82 12.51 5.95 -26.64
C ARG A 82 13.96 5.49 -26.72
N PHE A 83 14.56 5.15 -25.58
CA PHE A 83 15.92 4.63 -25.53
C PHE A 83 16.06 3.34 -26.35
N ALA A 84 15.21 2.34 -26.10
CA ALA A 84 15.26 1.07 -26.83
C ALA A 84 15.13 1.24 -28.36
N LEU A 85 14.27 2.16 -28.81
CA LEU A 85 14.10 2.46 -30.23
C LEU A 85 15.31 3.20 -30.81
N ALA A 86 15.84 4.18 -30.10
CA ALA A 86 16.96 4.99 -30.55
C ALA A 86 18.21 4.15 -30.80
N LEU A 87 18.46 3.13 -29.96
CA LEU A 87 19.62 2.24 -30.09
C LEU A 87 19.66 1.43 -31.39
N ARG A 88 18.54 1.28 -32.10
CA ARG A 88 18.44 0.40 -33.27
C ARG A 88 19.22 0.90 -34.49
N ASP A 89 19.27 2.21 -34.66
CA ASP A 89 20.03 2.84 -35.75
C ASP A 89 21.27 3.51 -35.19
N LYS A 90 22.44 3.04 -35.63
CA LYS A 90 23.71 3.47 -35.04
C LYS A 90 23.96 4.96 -35.25
N ASP A 91 23.73 5.46 -36.45
CA ASP A 91 24.05 6.85 -36.80
C ASP A 91 23.09 7.81 -36.09
N SER A 92 21.80 7.50 -36.06
CA SER A 92 20.78 8.27 -35.32
C SER A 92 21.05 8.26 -33.82
N CYS A 93 21.37 7.10 -33.24
CA CYS A 93 21.73 6.97 -31.83
C CYS A 93 22.95 7.84 -31.48
N MET A 94 24.00 7.81 -32.30
CA MET A 94 25.20 8.60 -32.09
C MET A 94 24.94 10.11 -32.23
N ALA A 95 23.95 10.50 -33.03
CA ALA A 95 23.57 11.90 -33.23
C ALA A 95 22.78 12.52 -32.07
N MET A 96 22.30 11.72 -31.12
CA MET A 96 21.49 12.21 -29.98
C MET A 96 22.27 13.08 -28.98
N GLY A 97 23.60 12.92 -28.90
CA GLY A 97 24.44 13.69 -27.98
C GLY A 97 24.01 13.54 -26.51
N ASN A 98 23.77 14.67 -25.84
CA ASN A 98 23.41 14.73 -24.41
C ASN A 98 22.13 13.95 -24.07
N GLU A 99 21.22 13.78 -25.02
CA GLU A 99 20.01 13.00 -24.81
C GLU A 99 20.32 11.51 -24.59
N LEU A 100 21.28 10.95 -25.34
CA LEU A 100 21.72 9.57 -25.14
C LEU A 100 22.32 9.40 -23.75
N THR A 101 23.09 10.39 -23.27
CA THR A 101 23.66 10.40 -21.92
C THR A 101 22.56 10.34 -20.86
N ILE A 102 21.52 11.17 -20.97
CA ILE A 102 20.39 11.17 -20.03
C ILE A 102 19.69 9.81 -20.03
N LEU A 103 19.35 9.26 -21.20
CA LEU A 103 18.64 7.99 -21.31
C LEU A 103 19.41 6.79 -20.75
N ILE A 104 20.75 6.80 -20.88
CA ILE A 104 21.60 5.75 -20.30
C ILE A 104 21.62 5.85 -18.77
N ILE A 105 21.67 7.07 -18.21
CA ILE A 105 21.76 7.26 -16.76
C ILE A 105 20.40 7.02 -16.09
N SER A 106 19.31 7.40 -16.75
CA SER A 106 17.94 7.23 -16.25
C SER A 106 17.36 5.83 -16.47
N ILE A 107 18.07 4.92 -17.14
CA ILE A 107 17.53 3.57 -17.44
C ILE A 107 17.15 2.78 -16.16
N ALA A 108 17.82 3.07 -15.04
CA ALA A 108 17.54 2.49 -13.73
C ALA A 108 16.45 3.22 -12.94
N ASP A 109 15.90 4.33 -13.44
CA ASP A 109 14.88 5.08 -12.73
C ASP A 109 13.67 4.19 -12.48
N PHE A 110 13.42 3.97 -11.20
CA PHE A 110 12.36 3.10 -10.71
C PHE A 110 12.07 3.42 -9.23
N PRO A 111 11.44 4.57 -8.94
CA PRO A 111 11.22 5.01 -7.57
C PRO A 111 10.39 3.99 -6.79
N PRO A 112 10.66 3.77 -5.49
CA PRO A 112 9.83 2.91 -4.65
C PRO A 112 8.43 3.50 -4.45
N PRO A 113 7.38 2.66 -4.27
CA PRO A 113 6.06 3.12 -3.86
C PRO A 113 6.16 3.93 -2.56
N ARG A 114 5.37 5.00 -2.47
CA ARG A 114 5.32 5.89 -1.28
C ARG A 114 3.92 6.04 -0.70
N PHE A 115 2.99 5.20 -1.13
CA PHE A 115 1.63 5.08 -0.61
C PHE A 115 1.50 3.77 0.17
N SER A 116 0.63 3.76 1.17
CA SER A 116 0.33 2.55 1.95
C SER A 116 -1.04 2.65 2.63
N LEU A 117 -1.54 1.52 3.12
CA LEU A 117 -2.75 1.41 3.95
C LEU A 117 -2.35 0.92 5.35
N ALA A 118 -1.54 1.70 6.05
CA ALA A 118 -0.90 1.28 7.29
C ALA A 118 -1.91 1.01 8.43
N ASN A 119 -3.01 1.76 8.52
CA ASN A 119 -4.05 1.53 9.53
C ASN A 119 -4.85 0.26 9.21
N ALA A 120 -5.17 0.01 7.94
CA ALA A 120 -5.74 -1.25 7.49
C ALA A 120 -4.84 -2.46 7.82
N GLU A 121 -3.55 -2.39 7.48
CA GLU A 121 -2.57 -3.43 7.80
C GLU A 121 -2.42 -3.63 9.32
N GLN A 122 -2.35 -2.55 10.08
CA GLN A 122 -2.32 -2.63 11.54
C GLN A 122 -3.57 -3.34 12.06
N ALA A 123 -4.76 -2.96 11.59
CA ALA A 123 -6.01 -3.55 12.03
C ALA A 123 -6.15 -5.04 11.67
N LEU A 124 -5.60 -5.46 10.53
CA LEU A 124 -5.47 -6.86 10.14
C LEU A 124 -4.57 -7.62 11.14
N ASN A 125 -3.39 -7.07 11.42
CA ASN A 125 -2.37 -7.71 12.24
C ASN A 125 -2.75 -7.75 13.74
N THR A 126 -3.48 -6.76 14.25
CA THR A 126 -3.93 -6.71 15.65
C THR A 126 -5.28 -7.40 15.87
N GLY A 127 -5.99 -7.79 14.80
CA GLY A 127 -7.34 -8.33 14.87
C GLY A 127 -8.42 -7.27 15.14
N SER A 128 -8.08 -5.98 15.12
CA SER A 128 -9.00 -4.86 15.37
C SER A 128 -10.07 -4.73 14.28
N LEU A 129 -9.90 -5.34 13.11
CA LEU A 129 -10.98 -5.43 12.11
C LEU A 129 -12.24 -6.11 12.66
N SER A 130 -12.14 -6.97 13.67
CA SER A 130 -13.30 -7.60 14.31
C SER A 130 -14.30 -6.60 14.93
N LEU A 131 -13.84 -5.37 15.22
CA LEU A 131 -14.69 -4.27 15.70
C LEU A 131 -15.65 -3.76 14.60
N ILE A 132 -15.25 -3.88 13.34
CA ILE A 132 -16.08 -3.51 12.20
C ILE A 132 -17.12 -4.62 12.02
N ARG A 133 -18.40 -4.30 12.15
CA ARG A 133 -19.49 -5.30 12.09
C ARG A 133 -19.67 -5.90 10.70
N SER A 134 -19.52 -5.06 9.68
CA SER A 134 -19.72 -5.44 8.29
C SER A 134 -18.69 -6.46 7.82
N THR A 135 -19.15 -7.62 7.35
CA THR A 135 -18.29 -8.67 6.81
C THR A 135 -17.70 -8.27 5.45
N SER A 136 -18.48 -7.54 4.64
CA SER A 136 -18.06 -6.98 3.35
C SER A 136 -16.91 -6.00 3.52
N ILE A 137 -17.02 -5.04 4.45
CA ILE A 137 -15.93 -4.09 4.72
C ILE A 137 -14.66 -4.83 5.13
N ARG A 138 -14.74 -5.78 6.07
CA ARG A 138 -13.56 -6.51 6.53
C ARG A 138 -12.87 -7.25 5.38
N ALA A 139 -13.65 -7.90 4.52
CA ALA A 139 -13.11 -8.60 3.35
C ALA A 139 -12.48 -7.62 2.33
N ASN A 140 -13.09 -6.45 2.14
CA ASN A 140 -12.59 -5.43 1.22
C ASN A 140 -11.27 -4.82 1.74
N ILE A 141 -11.18 -4.51 3.04
CA ILE A 141 -9.93 -4.05 3.68
C ILE A 141 -8.80 -5.08 3.49
N GLN A 142 -9.10 -6.36 3.71
CA GLN A 142 -8.12 -7.43 3.50
C GLN A 142 -7.66 -7.50 2.04
N THR A 143 -8.61 -7.48 1.10
CA THR A 143 -8.32 -7.53 -0.34
C THR A 143 -7.44 -6.36 -0.76
N MET A 144 -7.78 -5.14 -0.33
CA MET A 144 -7.01 -3.96 -0.69
C MET A 144 -5.60 -3.98 -0.07
N ALA A 145 -5.43 -4.49 1.15
CA ALA A 145 -4.10 -4.68 1.73
C ALA A 145 -3.26 -5.70 0.94
N ASP A 146 -3.87 -6.79 0.47
CA ASP A 146 -3.19 -7.79 -0.36
C ASP A 146 -2.72 -7.21 -1.71
N GLU A 147 -3.52 -6.34 -2.32
CA GLU A 147 -3.18 -5.60 -3.55
C GLU A 147 -2.02 -4.62 -3.33
N MET A 148 -1.99 -3.89 -2.21
CA MET A 148 -0.85 -3.04 -1.85
C MET A 148 0.44 -3.87 -1.71
N GLY A 149 0.33 -5.03 -1.07
CA GLY A 149 1.42 -6.00 -0.99
C GLY A 149 1.83 -6.56 -2.36
N PHE A 150 0.90 -6.70 -3.30
CA PHE A 150 1.21 -7.12 -4.66
C PHE A 150 2.08 -6.09 -5.39
N VAL A 151 1.75 -4.79 -5.28
CA VAL A 151 2.54 -3.71 -5.87
C VAL A 151 3.98 -3.72 -5.36
N ASP A 152 4.18 -3.79 -4.04
CA ASP A 152 5.52 -3.86 -3.45
C ASP A 152 6.31 -5.07 -3.99
N ARG A 153 5.69 -6.26 -4.04
CA ARG A 153 6.34 -7.46 -4.59
C ARG A 153 6.73 -7.31 -6.07
N GLN A 154 5.89 -6.68 -6.88
CA GLN A 154 6.24 -6.40 -8.29
C GLN A 154 7.38 -5.38 -8.37
N TRP A 155 7.36 -4.34 -7.54
CA TRP A 155 8.43 -3.37 -7.48
C TRP A 155 9.79 -4.03 -7.14
N GLN A 156 9.83 -4.83 -6.07
CA GLN A 156 11.02 -5.58 -5.64
C GLN A 156 11.55 -6.51 -6.74
N ARG A 157 10.65 -7.08 -7.55
CA ARG A 157 11.02 -7.93 -8.69
C ARG A 157 11.68 -7.13 -9.80
N TYR A 158 11.11 -5.98 -10.16
CA TYR A 158 11.53 -5.22 -11.34
C TYR A 158 12.72 -4.29 -11.08
N ILE A 159 12.90 -3.79 -9.86
CA ILE A 159 14.07 -2.97 -9.52
C ILE A 159 15.39 -3.71 -9.79
N ARG A 160 15.43 -5.03 -9.55
CA ARG A 160 16.62 -5.84 -9.86
C ARG A 160 16.94 -5.85 -11.35
N VAL A 161 15.93 -6.03 -12.19
CA VAL A 161 16.10 -6.02 -13.65
C VAL A 161 16.59 -4.65 -14.13
N LYS A 162 16.03 -3.57 -13.59
CA LYS A 162 16.44 -2.18 -13.86
C LYS A 162 17.90 -1.92 -13.45
N GLN A 163 18.31 -2.39 -12.27
CA GLN A 163 19.67 -2.24 -11.76
C GLN A 163 20.69 -3.03 -12.59
N ASP A 164 20.37 -4.26 -12.97
CA ASP A 164 21.23 -5.09 -13.82
C ASP A 164 21.37 -4.47 -15.21
N ALA A 165 20.26 -3.99 -15.78
CA ALA A 165 20.21 -3.28 -17.04
C ALA A 165 21.13 -2.04 -17.03
N ASN A 166 20.98 -1.21 -16.00
CA ASN A 166 21.78 -0.01 -15.82
C ASN A 166 23.26 -0.31 -15.67
N ARG A 167 23.60 -1.29 -14.83
CA ARG A 167 25.00 -1.67 -14.61
C ARG A 167 25.67 -2.05 -15.93
N GLU A 168 25.00 -2.83 -16.75
CA GLU A 168 25.55 -3.28 -18.03
C GLU A 168 25.60 -2.14 -19.06
N ALA A 169 24.51 -1.37 -19.20
CA ALA A 169 24.48 -0.23 -20.11
C ALA A 169 25.57 0.79 -19.76
N GLN A 170 25.71 1.18 -18.49
CA GLN A 170 26.74 2.13 -18.05
C GLN A 170 28.16 1.59 -18.27
N ARG A 171 28.39 0.30 -18.00
CA ARG A 171 29.67 -0.37 -18.24
C ARG A 171 30.06 -0.34 -19.72
N VAL A 172 29.11 -0.61 -20.62
CA VAL A 172 29.35 -0.61 -22.07
C VAL A 172 29.46 0.81 -22.63
N ALA A 173 28.75 1.79 -22.05
CA ALA A 173 28.89 3.21 -22.40
C ALA A 173 30.23 3.79 -21.97
N GLY A 174 30.81 3.24 -20.90
CA GLY A 174 31.90 3.89 -20.19
C GLY A 174 31.45 5.22 -19.61
N VAL A 175 30.35 5.25 -18.83
CA VAL A 175 29.90 6.49 -18.17
C VAL A 175 30.97 6.95 -17.19
N SER A 176 31.44 8.19 -17.37
CA SER A 176 32.38 8.89 -16.48
C SER A 176 31.75 10.17 -15.96
N LEU A 177 32.16 10.62 -14.77
CA LEU A 177 31.81 11.96 -14.28
C LEU A 177 32.73 12.99 -14.93
N THR A 178 32.18 14.15 -15.26
CA THR A 178 32.96 15.32 -15.68
C THR A 178 33.37 16.15 -14.45
N GLY A 179 34.37 17.02 -14.59
CA GLY A 179 35.12 17.66 -13.49
C GLY A 179 34.36 18.57 -12.50
N ARG A 180 33.03 18.56 -12.43
CA ARG A 180 32.31 19.11 -11.27
C ARG A 180 32.48 18.13 -10.11
N SER A 181 33.22 18.54 -9.07
CA SER A 181 33.49 17.73 -7.88
C SER A 181 32.26 17.48 -6.99
N GLU A 182 31.09 18.00 -7.36
CA GLU A 182 29.85 17.91 -6.60
C GLU A 182 28.78 17.19 -7.41
N ILE A 183 28.30 16.07 -6.89
CA ILE A 183 27.09 15.40 -7.38
C ILE A 183 25.90 16.22 -6.86
N VAL A 184 25.25 16.96 -7.75
CA VAL A 184 24.06 17.74 -7.41
C VAL A 184 22.86 16.80 -7.30
N VAL A 185 22.20 16.79 -6.14
CA VAL A 185 20.95 16.07 -5.96
C VAL A 185 19.86 16.82 -6.74
N VAL A 186 19.39 16.21 -7.81
CA VAL A 186 18.33 16.74 -8.67
C VAL A 186 17.04 15.95 -8.45
N PRO A 187 15.85 16.55 -8.67
CA PRO A 187 14.62 15.80 -8.80
C PRO A 187 14.77 14.71 -9.87
N MET A 188 14.01 13.62 -9.75
CA MET A 188 14.01 12.54 -10.75
C MET A 188 13.75 13.11 -12.15
N GLY A 189 14.51 12.64 -13.15
CA GLY A 189 14.50 13.18 -14.52
C GLY A 189 15.27 14.51 -14.71
N GLY A 190 15.72 15.15 -13.62
CA GLY A 190 16.47 16.41 -13.65
C GLY A 190 17.97 16.27 -13.90
N TYR A 191 18.41 15.19 -14.54
CA TYR A 191 19.83 14.90 -14.76
C TYR A 191 20.51 16.02 -15.56
N ASP A 192 21.62 16.54 -15.05
CA ASP A 192 22.48 17.46 -15.80
C ASP A 192 23.41 16.65 -16.71
N PRO A 193 23.16 16.60 -18.03
CA PRO A 193 23.98 15.81 -18.95
C PRO A 193 25.45 16.25 -18.93
N ASP A 194 25.74 17.51 -18.60
CA ASP A 194 27.11 18.02 -18.57
C ASP A 194 27.92 17.46 -17.40
N SER A 195 27.26 16.83 -16.41
CA SER A 195 27.91 16.13 -15.30
C SER A 195 28.49 14.77 -15.70
N TYR A 196 28.19 14.29 -16.91
CA TYR A 196 28.53 12.95 -17.35
C TYR A 196 29.11 12.93 -18.76
N GLU A 197 30.02 12.00 -19.02
CA GLU A 197 30.61 11.75 -20.33
C GLU A 197 30.46 10.26 -20.67
N LEU A 198 30.03 9.96 -21.89
CA LEU A 198 30.07 8.61 -22.43
C LEU A 198 31.42 8.42 -23.13
N LEU A 199 32.29 7.57 -22.57
CA LEU A 199 33.62 7.33 -23.15
C LEU A 199 33.56 6.44 -24.40
N THR A 200 32.57 5.56 -24.50
CA THR A 200 32.39 4.63 -25.62
C THR A 200 30.94 4.52 -26.11
N PRO A 201 30.28 5.63 -26.49
CA PRO A 201 28.87 5.63 -26.94
C PRO A 201 28.64 4.71 -28.15
N GLY A 202 29.63 4.61 -29.05
CA GLY A 202 29.57 3.73 -30.22
C GLY A 202 29.55 2.22 -29.91
N LYS A 203 29.78 1.80 -28.66
CA LYS A 203 29.63 0.41 -28.22
C LYS A 203 28.20 0.06 -27.78
N ILE A 204 27.35 1.07 -27.58
CA ILE A 204 25.92 0.90 -27.24
C ILE A 204 25.07 1.04 -28.50
N CYS A 205 25.30 2.07 -29.30
CA CYS A 205 24.52 2.32 -30.52
C CYS A 205 24.65 1.16 -31.53
N GLY A 206 23.54 0.52 -31.86
CA GLY A 206 23.47 -0.67 -32.71
C GLY A 206 23.87 -1.99 -32.03
N ASN A 207 24.14 -1.99 -30.73
CA ASN A 207 24.48 -3.20 -29.98
C ASN A 207 23.23 -4.00 -29.64
N THR A 208 23.09 -5.20 -30.20
CA THR A 208 21.90 -6.05 -30.05
C THR A 208 21.64 -6.48 -28.61
N GLU A 209 22.68 -6.66 -27.80
CA GLU A 209 22.52 -7.02 -26.38
C GLU A 209 21.94 -5.84 -25.60
N ILE A 210 22.46 -4.62 -25.83
CA ILE A 210 21.95 -3.42 -25.16
C ILE A 210 20.55 -3.04 -25.64
N ILE A 211 20.26 -3.23 -26.93
CA ILE A 211 18.90 -3.08 -27.48
C ILE A 211 17.93 -4.04 -26.78
N GLY A 212 18.29 -5.33 -26.65
CA GLY A 212 17.45 -6.32 -25.99
C GLY A 212 17.22 -6.01 -24.52
N LEU A 213 18.25 -5.54 -23.83
CA LEU A 213 18.18 -5.11 -22.43
C LEU A 213 17.29 -3.87 -22.26
N ALA A 214 17.46 -2.84 -23.08
CA ALA A 214 16.62 -1.63 -23.05
C ALA A 214 15.15 -1.95 -23.39
N ALA A 215 14.92 -2.82 -24.38
CA ALA A 215 13.57 -3.29 -24.73
C ALA A 215 12.93 -4.06 -23.57
N ASN A 216 13.67 -4.94 -22.90
CA ASN A 216 13.16 -5.65 -21.73
C ASN A 216 12.80 -4.69 -20.58
N VAL A 217 13.63 -3.67 -20.33
CA VAL A 217 13.31 -2.60 -19.36
C VAL A 217 12.02 -1.88 -19.72
N ALA A 218 11.85 -1.49 -20.99
CA ALA A 218 10.65 -0.80 -21.46
C ALA A 218 9.39 -1.67 -21.30
N VAL A 219 9.45 -2.95 -21.69
CA VAL A 219 8.33 -3.89 -21.56
C VAL A 219 7.94 -4.09 -20.10
N LEU A 220 8.92 -4.33 -19.22
CA LEU A 220 8.64 -4.53 -17.79
C LEU A 220 8.09 -3.26 -17.12
N GLN A 221 8.60 -2.10 -17.51
CA GLN A 221 8.07 -0.82 -17.04
C GLN A 221 6.60 -0.64 -17.43
N ALA A 222 6.24 -0.93 -18.69
CA ALA A 222 4.87 -0.84 -19.17
C ALA A 222 3.94 -1.82 -18.42
N ILE A 223 4.39 -3.06 -18.18
CA ILE A 223 3.64 -4.04 -17.38
C ILE A 223 3.43 -3.54 -15.95
N TYR A 224 4.44 -2.93 -15.34
CA TYR A 224 4.32 -2.37 -13.99
C TYR A 224 3.31 -1.22 -13.94
N VAL A 225 3.33 -0.32 -14.93
CA VAL A 225 2.34 0.77 -15.04
C VAL A 225 0.91 0.21 -15.17
N ASP A 226 0.72 -0.84 -15.95
CA ASP A 226 -0.57 -1.51 -16.08
C ASP A 226 -1.04 -2.10 -14.74
N TYR A 227 -0.17 -2.78 -14.00
CA TYR A 227 -0.50 -3.27 -12.65
C TYR A 227 -0.86 -2.15 -11.68
N LEU A 228 -0.15 -1.02 -11.72
CA LEU A 228 -0.51 0.13 -10.89
C LEU A 228 -1.89 0.67 -11.24
N ALA A 229 -2.24 0.76 -12.53
CA ALA A 229 -3.56 1.21 -12.96
C ALA A 229 -4.69 0.25 -12.51
N GLN A 230 -4.45 -1.06 -12.54
CA GLN A 230 -5.39 -2.04 -12.01
C GLN A 230 -5.62 -1.87 -10.50
N VAL A 231 -4.54 -1.68 -9.73
CA VAL A 231 -4.62 -1.48 -8.28
C VAL A 231 -5.25 -0.12 -7.94
N GLU A 232 -5.01 0.92 -8.74
CA GLU A 232 -5.66 2.22 -8.61
C GLU A 232 -7.18 2.11 -8.81
N SER A 233 -7.62 1.33 -9.80
CA SER A 233 -9.04 1.03 -10.00
C SER A 233 -9.63 0.26 -8.82
N ALA A 234 -8.92 -0.74 -8.29
CA ALA A 234 -9.36 -1.46 -7.10
C ALA A 234 -9.47 -0.53 -5.87
N LEU A 235 -8.57 0.45 -5.76
CA LEU A 235 -8.58 1.46 -4.70
C LEU A 235 -9.76 2.44 -4.81
N ASP A 236 -10.20 2.76 -6.03
CA ASP A 236 -11.43 3.52 -6.26
C ASP A 236 -12.67 2.74 -5.79
N ASP A 237 -12.78 1.47 -6.17
CA ASP A 237 -13.88 0.60 -5.75
C ASP A 237 -13.89 0.40 -4.22
N TYR A 238 -12.72 0.29 -3.62
CA TYR A 238 -12.53 0.25 -2.18
C TYR A 238 -13.08 1.52 -1.50
N LEU A 239 -12.67 2.70 -1.97
CA LEU A 239 -13.14 3.98 -1.45
C LEU A 239 -14.66 4.17 -1.59
N ALA A 240 -15.22 3.77 -2.73
CA ALA A 240 -16.67 3.79 -2.95
C ALA A 240 -17.40 2.92 -1.92
N THR A 241 -16.93 1.68 -1.71
CA THR A 241 -17.52 0.75 -0.75
C THR A 241 -17.46 1.29 0.69
N LEU A 242 -16.32 1.86 1.09
CA LEU A 242 -16.18 2.45 2.42
C LEU A 242 -17.13 3.63 2.62
N SER A 243 -17.33 4.47 1.59
CA SER A 243 -18.15 5.67 1.67
C SER A 243 -19.65 5.35 1.76
N GLU A 244 -20.12 4.34 1.03
CA GLU A 244 -21.52 3.88 1.08
C GLU A 244 -21.89 3.40 2.48
N GLU A 245 -21.06 2.55 3.10
CA GLU A 245 -21.36 1.99 4.42
C GLU A 245 -21.14 2.96 5.58
N THR A 246 -20.31 3.99 5.43
CA THR A 246 -20.16 5.05 6.45
C THR A 246 -21.38 5.99 6.49
N SER A 247 -22.19 5.99 5.42
CA SER A 247 -23.39 6.83 5.28
C SER A 247 -24.68 6.17 5.82
N THR A 248 -24.62 4.88 6.17
CA THR A 248 -25.73 4.06 6.70
C THR A 248 -25.61 3.77 8.18
#